data_AF-A0A1C7FEE9-F1
#
_entry.id   AF-A0A1C7FEE9-F1
#
_cell.length_a   1.000
_cell.length_b   1.000
_cell.length_c   1.000
_cell.angle_alpha   90.00
_cell.angle_beta   90.00
_cell.angle_gamma   90.00
#
_symmetry.space_group_name_H-M   'P 1'
#
loop_
_entity.id
_entity.type
_entity.pdbx_description
1 polymer ?
#
loop_
_entity_poly.entity_id
_entity_poly.type
_entity_poly.pdbx_seq_one_letter_code
_entity_poly.pdbx_strand_id
1 'polypeptide(L)'
;MNNKLLTLALLTTSWPVFANIEISENILLSGFGSTSWAKSDNDTPLITHVEVADHSCFDCDTTFGLQLDGYFNALHVSAQVVKRPQDHWSEPELEWAYLGYQYKDLLVRAGQLRIPLFLYSEYYYVGHAYTMARPPTEVYNSILGITAYQGFSLTWNVDIDDEKTLAITPFYGLKDEKEVHLNQDTFLELDTKR
;
A
#
# COMPACT_ATOMS: atom_id res chain seq x y z
N MET A 1 34.44 -2.50 40.91
CA MET A 1 35.20 -2.99 39.73
C MET A 1 34.66 -4.37 39.40
N ASN A 2 33.88 -4.50 38.32
CA ASN A 2 33.56 -5.75 37.65
C ASN A 2 32.91 -5.42 36.30
N ASN A 3 33.76 -5.23 35.29
CA ASN A 3 33.35 -5.08 33.90
C ASN A 3 33.12 -6.49 33.34
N LYS A 4 31.86 -6.87 33.14
CA LYS A 4 31.53 -8.00 32.27
C LYS A 4 31.05 -7.44 30.94
N LEU A 5 31.95 -7.54 29.96
CA LEU A 5 31.62 -7.40 28.54
C LEU A 5 30.44 -8.32 28.21
N LEU A 6 29.34 -7.74 27.74
CA LEU A 6 28.30 -8.48 27.04
C LEU A 6 28.58 -8.36 25.54
N THR A 7 29.27 -9.35 24.98
CA THR A 7 29.38 -9.56 23.54
C THR A 7 28.05 -10.15 23.06
N LEU A 8 27.24 -9.32 22.38
CA LEU A 8 26.00 -9.74 21.75
C LEU A 8 26.32 -10.53 20.47
N ALA A 9 26.30 -11.85 20.55
CA ALA A 9 26.43 -12.73 19.39
C ALA A 9 25.09 -12.77 18.64
N LEU A 10 24.97 -11.98 17.56
CA LEU A 10 23.83 -12.04 16.65
C LEU A 10 23.92 -13.33 15.82
N LEU A 11 23.25 -14.40 16.25
CA LEU A 11 22.98 -15.55 15.39
C LEU A 11 21.90 -15.15 14.38
N THR A 12 22.32 -14.64 13.22
CA THR A 12 21.42 -14.44 12.08
C THR A 12 21.24 -15.78 11.37
N THR A 13 20.36 -16.63 11.88
CA THR A 13 19.81 -17.72 11.06
C THR A 13 18.92 -17.07 10.01
N SER A 14 19.41 -16.92 8.78
CA SER A 14 18.63 -16.41 7.66
C SER A 14 17.49 -17.40 7.36
N TRP A 15 16.28 -17.12 7.84
CA TRP A 15 15.11 -17.86 7.36
C TRP A 15 14.98 -17.66 5.84
N PRO A 16 14.63 -18.71 5.08
CA PRO A 16 14.27 -18.52 3.69
C PRO A 16 13.03 -17.60 3.65
N VAL A 17 13.20 -16.41 3.10
CA VAL A 17 12.09 -15.50 2.83
C VAL A 17 11.47 -15.94 1.51
N PHE A 18 10.30 -16.56 1.58
CA PHE A 18 9.50 -16.83 0.38
C PHE A 18 8.80 -15.53 0.00
N ALA A 19 9.19 -14.94 -1.12
CA ALA A 19 8.57 -13.70 -1.61
C ALA A 19 7.16 -13.94 -2.17
N ASN A 20 6.96 -15.08 -2.84
CA ASN A 20 5.69 -15.51 -3.43
C ASN A 20 5.44 -16.98 -3.11
N ILE A 21 4.19 -17.30 -2.77
CA ILE A 21 3.69 -18.66 -2.54
C ILE A 21 2.69 -18.97 -3.65
N GLU A 22 3.01 -19.94 -4.50
CA GLU A 22 2.07 -20.47 -5.49
C GLU A 22 1.11 -21.42 -4.78
N ILE A 23 -0.15 -21.00 -4.63
CA ILE A 23 -1.21 -21.84 -4.04
C ILE A 23 -1.70 -22.86 -5.08
N SER A 24 -1.72 -22.45 -6.35
CA SER A 24 -2.10 -23.24 -7.52
C SER A 24 -1.39 -22.68 -8.76
N GLU A 25 -1.45 -23.37 -9.90
CA GLU A 25 -0.85 -22.96 -11.18
C GLU A 25 -1.26 -21.54 -11.62
N ASN A 26 -2.42 -21.07 -11.16
CA ASN A 26 -3.03 -19.82 -11.56
C ASN A 26 -3.19 -18.83 -10.39
N ILE A 27 -2.79 -19.19 -9.18
CA ILE A 27 -3.04 -18.40 -7.96
C ILE A 27 -1.73 -18.18 -7.20
N LEU A 28 -1.36 -16.91 -7.05
CA LEU A 28 -0.19 -16.48 -6.31
C LEU A 28 -0.58 -15.68 -5.07
N LEU A 29 0.04 -16.01 -3.95
CA LEU A 29 -0.01 -15.24 -2.72
C LEU A 29 1.35 -14.56 -2.51
N SER A 30 1.35 -13.25 -2.38
CA SER A 30 2.54 -12.44 -2.11
C SER A 30 2.34 -11.59 -0.86
N GLY A 31 3.45 -11.15 -0.28
CA GLY A 31 3.42 -10.30 0.91
C GLY A 31 4.60 -9.35 0.96
N PHE A 32 4.40 -8.24 1.66
CA PHE A 32 5.44 -7.25 1.92
C PHE A 32 5.24 -6.68 3.32
N GLY A 33 6.30 -6.12 3.90
CA GLY A 33 6.19 -5.43 5.16
C GLY A 33 7.50 -4.84 5.63
N SER A 34 7.40 -3.86 6.51
CA SER A 34 8.52 -3.24 7.20
C SER A 34 8.13 -3.02 8.65
N THR A 35 9.09 -3.23 9.56
CA THR A 35 8.93 -2.94 10.99
C THR A 35 9.77 -1.74 11.38
N SER A 36 9.33 -1.00 12.39
CA SER A 36 9.93 0.26 12.82
C SER A 36 9.99 0.37 14.33
N TRP A 37 10.80 1.32 14.79
CA TRP A 37 10.79 1.81 16.16
C TRP A 37 10.95 3.33 16.09
N ALA A 38 9.96 4.05 16.61
CA ALA A 38 9.92 5.50 16.61
C ALA A 38 9.68 6.03 18.03
N LYS A 39 10.31 7.16 18.34
CA LYS A 39 10.11 7.93 19.57
C LYS A 39 10.41 9.39 19.30
N SER A 40 9.54 10.27 19.79
CA SER A 40 9.73 11.73 19.77
C SER A 40 10.25 12.24 21.13
N ASP A 41 10.84 13.42 21.14
CA ASP A 41 11.09 14.21 22.36
C ASP A 41 9.95 15.22 22.63
N ASN A 42 8.98 15.30 21.73
CA ASN A 42 7.77 16.11 21.85
C ASN A 42 6.55 15.23 22.12
N ASP A 43 5.72 15.64 23.08
CA ASP A 43 4.50 14.92 23.49
C ASP A 43 3.37 15.07 22.44
N THR A 44 3.33 16.18 21.70
CA THR A 44 2.36 16.37 20.62
C THR A 44 2.86 15.69 19.33
N PRO A 45 2.10 14.75 18.74
CA PRO A 45 2.45 14.17 17.45
C PRO A 45 2.38 15.24 16.37
N LEU A 46 3.48 15.45 15.66
CA LEU A 46 3.60 16.45 14.59
C LEU A 46 3.31 15.88 13.20
N ILE A 47 3.25 14.56 13.08
CA ILE A 47 3.06 13.84 11.82
C ILE A 47 1.61 13.36 11.79
N THR A 48 0.83 13.88 10.85
CA THR A 48 -0.56 13.43 10.66
C THR A 48 -0.59 11.98 10.21
N HIS A 49 -1.54 11.20 10.74
CA HIS A 49 -1.67 9.75 10.52
C HIS A 49 -0.60 8.87 11.18
N VAL A 50 0.44 9.39 11.82
CA VAL A 50 1.41 8.57 12.58
C VAL A 50 1.69 9.22 13.93
N GLU A 51 1.15 8.63 15.00
CA GLU A 51 1.18 9.21 16.34
C GLU A 51 2.50 8.96 17.09
N VAL A 52 3.60 9.44 16.51
CA VAL A 52 4.92 9.40 17.18
C VAL A 52 4.99 10.49 18.24
N ALA A 53 4.92 10.10 19.51
CA ALA A 53 5.00 10.97 20.69
C ALA A 53 6.16 10.57 21.62
N ASP A 54 6.14 11.00 22.89
CA ASP A 54 7.26 10.85 23.84
C ASP A 54 7.50 9.41 24.38
N HIS A 55 6.85 8.41 23.78
CA HIS A 55 6.92 7.01 24.14
C HIS A 55 7.57 6.16 23.03
N SER A 56 8.03 4.96 23.38
CA SER A 56 8.55 4.02 22.37
C SER A 56 7.39 3.37 21.63
N CYS A 57 7.28 3.65 20.33
CA CYS A 57 6.27 3.09 19.46
C CYS A 57 6.91 2.14 18.44
N PHE A 58 6.55 0.86 18.51
CA PHE A 58 7.01 -0.17 17.56
C PHE A 58 6.01 -0.37 16.41
N ASP A 59 4.78 0.08 16.60
CA ASP A 59 3.73 -0.06 15.58
C ASP A 59 3.65 1.15 14.64
N CYS A 60 4.09 2.32 15.12
CA CYS A 60 4.18 3.56 14.34
C CYS A 60 5.16 3.36 13.18
N ASP A 61 4.71 3.52 11.93
CA ASP A 61 5.46 3.23 10.69
C ASP A 61 5.63 1.74 10.34
N THR A 62 5.11 0.81 11.15
CA THR A 62 5.10 -0.60 10.76
C THR A 62 4.01 -0.84 9.72
N THR A 63 4.37 -1.48 8.61
CA THR A 63 3.46 -1.83 7.52
C THR A 63 3.50 -3.32 7.24
N PHE A 64 2.35 -3.88 6.90
CA PHE A 64 2.25 -5.27 6.50
C PHE A 64 1.16 -5.41 5.46
N GLY A 65 1.46 -6.06 4.34
CA GLY A 65 0.55 -6.24 3.23
C GLY A 65 0.55 -7.67 2.74
N LEU A 66 -0.64 -8.16 2.38
CA LEU A 66 -0.85 -9.43 1.71
C LEU A 66 -1.63 -9.19 0.42
N GLN A 67 -1.21 -9.86 -0.64
CA GLN A 67 -1.83 -9.75 -1.95
C GLN A 67 -2.07 -11.14 -2.54
N LEU A 68 -3.27 -11.33 -3.06
CA LEU A 68 -3.68 -12.55 -3.76
C LEU A 68 -3.98 -12.21 -5.22
N ASP A 69 -3.28 -12.87 -6.12
CA ASP A 69 -3.41 -12.70 -7.56
C ASP A 69 -3.85 -14.01 -8.23
N GLY A 70 -4.80 -13.90 -9.16
CA GLY A 70 -5.30 -14.99 -9.98
C GLY A 70 -5.17 -14.66 -11.46
N TYR A 71 -4.68 -15.60 -12.27
CA TYR A 71 -4.52 -15.43 -13.72
C TYR A 71 -5.24 -16.55 -14.47
N PHE A 72 -6.26 -16.23 -15.25
CA PHE A 72 -7.10 -17.17 -15.98
C PHE A 72 -7.22 -16.75 -17.45
N ASN A 73 -6.25 -17.14 -18.27
CA ASN A 73 -6.12 -16.71 -19.67
C ASN A 73 -6.05 -15.17 -19.78
N ALA A 74 -7.10 -14.54 -20.31
CA ALA A 74 -7.23 -13.09 -20.43
C ALA A 74 -7.79 -12.42 -19.17
N LEU A 75 -8.35 -13.19 -18.23
CA LEU A 75 -8.89 -12.67 -16.98
C LEU A 75 -7.81 -12.64 -15.90
N HIS A 76 -7.75 -11.55 -15.16
CA HIS A 76 -6.91 -11.38 -13.99
C HIS A 76 -7.79 -10.97 -12.81
N VAL A 77 -7.48 -11.43 -11.61
CA VAL A 77 -8.14 -11.02 -10.38
C VAL A 77 -7.05 -10.69 -9.37
N SER A 78 -7.19 -9.57 -8.66
CA SER A 78 -6.23 -9.20 -7.62
C SER A 78 -6.96 -8.59 -6.43
N ALA A 79 -6.54 -8.96 -5.23
CA ALA A 79 -6.99 -8.35 -3.98
C ALA A 79 -5.79 -8.13 -3.06
N GLN A 80 -5.70 -6.96 -2.44
CA GLN A 80 -4.63 -6.60 -1.51
C GLN A 80 -5.21 -6.00 -0.24
N VAL A 81 -4.76 -6.51 0.90
CA VAL A 81 -5.08 -6.00 2.23
C VAL A 81 -3.80 -5.53 2.88
N VAL A 82 -3.83 -4.35 3.53
CA VAL A 82 -2.66 -3.72 4.13
C VAL A 82 -3.02 -3.19 5.52
N LYS A 83 -2.20 -3.54 6.51
CA LYS A 83 -2.07 -2.79 7.75
C LYS A 83 -1.21 -1.56 7.45
N ARG A 84 -1.83 -0.39 7.34
CA ARG A 84 -1.11 0.86 7.03
C ARG A 84 -0.40 1.37 8.30
N PRO A 85 0.57 2.30 8.18
CA PRO A 85 1.25 2.89 9.33
C PRO A 85 0.31 3.46 10.40
N GLN A 86 -0.83 4.00 9.96
CA GLN A 86 -1.83 4.66 10.79
C GLN A 86 -2.86 3.73 11.43
N ASP A 87 -2.98 2.49 10.93
CA ASP A 87 -4.01 1.57 11.39
C ASP A 87 -3.50 0.71 12.54
N HIS A 88 -4.41 0.17 13.33
CA HIS A 88 -4.10 -0.89 14.28
C HIS A 88 -4.07 -2.25 13.57
N TRP A 89 -3.35 -3.22 14.16
CA TRP A 89 -3.35 -4.61 13.65
C TRP A 89 -4.74 -5.27 13.58
N SER A 90 -5.70 -4.78 14.35
CA SER A 90 -7.09 -5.24 14.33
C SER A 90 -7.90 -4.75 13.14
N GLU A 91 -7.43 -3.72 12.43
CA GLU A 91 -8.20 -2.95 11.44
C GLU A 91 -7.40 -2.78 10.13
N PRO A 92 -6.99 -3.87 9.46
CA PRO A 92 -6.32 -3.75 8.18
C PRO A 92 -7.28 -3.27 7.08
N GLU A 93 -6.78 -2.43 6.17
CA GLU A 93 -7.57 -1.84 5.10
C GLU A 93 -7.48 -2.69 3.82
N LEU A 94 -8.59 -2.83 3.09
CA LEU A 94 -8.56 -3.34 1.71
C LEU A 94 -8.06 -2.23 0.79
N GLU A 95 -6.86 -2.38 0.22
CA GLU A 95 -6.27 -1.36 -0.66
C GLU A 95 -6.86 -1.42 -2.07
N TRP A 96 -7.01 -2.62 -2.61
CA TRP A 96 -7.71 -2.84 -3.88
C TRP A 96 -8.30 -4.24 -3.95
N ALA A 97 -9.34 -4.36 -4.76
CA ALA A 97 -9.94 -5.62 -5.13
C ALA A 97 -10.60 -5.43 -6.50
N TYR A 98 -10.04 -6.04 -7.53
CA TYR A 98 -10.49 -5.82 -8.89
C TYR A 98 -10.45 -7.06 -9.77
N LEU A 99 -11.29 -7.01 -10.81
CA LEU A 99 -11.26 -7.90 -11.96
C LEU A 99 -10.62 -7.15 -13.12
N GLY A 100 -9.64 -7.79 -13.76
CA GLY A 100 -8.94 -7.33 -14.94
C GLY A 100 -9.26 -8.22 -16.14
N TYR A 101 -9.34 -7.62 -17.33
CA TYR A 101 -9.43 -8.34 -18.60
C TYR A 101 -8.45 -7.75 -19.61
N GLN A 102 -7.51 -8.58 -20.06
CA GLN A 102 -6.50 -8.25 -21.05
C GLN A 102 -6.97 -8.68 -22.44
N TYR A 103 -6.97 -7.75 -23.38
CA TYR A 103 -7.21 -8.05 -24.79
C TYR A 103 -6.25 -7.25 -25.67
N LYS A 104 -5.27 -7.95 -26.26
CA LYS A 104 -4.17 -7.34 -27.02
C LYS A 104 -3.48 -6.27 -26.18
N ASP A 105 -3.52 -5.01 -26.59
CA ASP A 105 -2.85 -3.88 -25.95
C ASP A 105 -3.75 -3.13 -24.96
N LEU A 106 -4.97 -3.65 -24.71
CA LEU A 106 -5.96 -3.08 -23.80
C LEU A 106 -6.07 -3.90 -22.52
N LEU A 107 -6.00 -3.22 -21.38
CA LEU A 107 -6.31 -3.74 -20.06
C LEU A 107 -7.52 -3.00 -19.50
N VAL A 108 -8.62 -3.71 -19.28
CA VAL A 108 -9.79 -3.18 -18.58
C VAL A 108 -9.75 -3.67 -17.14
N ARG A 109 -9.95 -2.78 -16.16
CA ARG A 109 -10.09 -3.14 -14.75
C ARG A 109 -11.38 -2.57 -14.17
N ALA A 110 -12.01 -3.35 -13.30
CA ALA A 110 -13.26 -3.00 -12.62
C ALA A 110 -13.19 -3.45 -11.15
N GLY A 111 -13.58 -2.58 -10.22
CA GLY A 111 -13.59 -2.89 -8.79
C GLY A 111 -13.10 -1.71 -7.96
N GLN A 112 -12.57 -2.03 -6.77
CA GLN A 112 -11.83 -1.05 -6.00
C GLN A 112 -10.41 -0.96 -6.56
N LEU A 113 -10.09 0.19 -7.13
CA LEU A 113 -8.85 0.46 -7.83
C LEU A 113 -8.08 1.57 -7.13
N ARG A 114 -6.75 1.58 -7.29
CA ARG A 114 -5.92 2.63 -6.70
C ARG A 114 -6.00 3.91 -7.51
N ILE A 115 -6.12 5.06 -6.84
CA ILE A 115 -6.13 6.38 -7.48
C ILE A 115 -4.69 6.72 -7.96
N PRO A 116 -4.45 6.90 -9.27
CA PRO A 116 -3.09 7.09 -9.80
C PRO A 116 -2.71 8.58 -9.91
N LEU A 117 -2.90 9.38 -8.85
CA LEU A 117 -2.64 10.83 -8.90
C LEU A 117 -1.16 11.19 -8.71
N PHE A 118 -0.44 10.39 -7.93
CA PHE A 118 0.95 10.64 -7.55
C PHE A 118 1.87 9.51 -8.00
N LEU A 119 3.16 9.82 -8.15
CA LEU A 119 4.18 8.90 -8.64
C LEU A 119 4.24 7.56 -7.87
N TYR A 120 4.14 7.61 -6.54
CA TYR A 120 4.22 6.44 -5.68
C TYR A 120 2.87 5.83 -5.37
N SER A 121 1.78 6.30 -5.99
CA SER A 121 0.44 5.80 -5.65
C SER A 121 0.41 4.28 -5.78
N GLU A 122 0.83 3.74 -6.92
CA GLU A 122 0.78 2.29 -7.20
C GLU A 122 1.61 1.41 -6.23
N TYR A 123 2.54 1.98 -5.46
CA TYR A 123 3.39 1.25 -4.51
C TYR A 123 3.60 1.97 -3.17
N TYR A 124 2.63 2.78 -2.74
CA TYR A 124 2.77 3.69 -1.61
C TYR A 124 3.22 3.00 -0.31
N TYR A 125 2.65 1.83 0.00
CA TYR A 125 2.98 1.04 1.20
C TYR A 125 4.14 0.06 1.01
N VAL A 126 4.67 -0.08 -0.21
CA VAL A 126 5.78 -0.99 -0.51
C VAL A 126 7.09 -0.24 -0.28
N GLY A 127 7.54 -0.19 0.98
CA GLY A 127 8.71 0.60 1.40
C GLY A 127 10.02 0.27 0.67
N HIS A 128 10.14 -0.93 0.08
CA HIS A 128 11.31 -1.31 -0.73
C HIS A 128 11.33 -0.65 -2.12
N ALA A 129 10.25 -0.01 -2.55
CA ALA A 129 10.15 0.64 -3.86
C ALA A 129 10.72 2.06 -3.89
N TYR A 130 11.10 2.62 -2.73
CA TYR A 130 11.68 3.96 -2.62
C TYR A 130 12.77 4.01 -1.53
N THR A 131 13.63 5.04 -1.58
CA THR A 131 14.80 5.16 -0.69
C THR A 131 14.53 5.90 0.61
N MET A 132 13.45 6.69 0.65
CA MET A 132 13.02 7.43 1.83
C MET A 132 12.30 6.51 2.83
N ALA A 133 12.29 6.86 4.11
CA ALA A 133 11.55 6.07 5.11
C ALA A 133 10.04 6.09 4.85
N ARG A 134 9.52 7.23 4.37
CA ARG A 134 8.11 7.45 4.02
C ARG A 134 8.01 8.43 2.85
N PRO A 135 7.02 8.29 1.96
CA PRO A 135 6.69 9.30 0.96
C PRO A 135 6.44 10.68 1.60
N PRO A 136 6.67 11.80 0.88
CA PRO A 136 6.42 13.13 1.42
C PRO A 136 4.95 13.30 1.82
N THR A 137 4.71 13.46 3.12
CA THR A 137 3.36 13.51 3.70
C THR A 137 2.54 14.67 3.16
N GLU A 138 3.18 15.79 2.82
CA GLU A 138 2.53 16.98 2.31
C GLU A 138 1.89 16.76 0.94
N VAL A 139 2.49 15.88 0.12
CA VAL A 139 2.00 15.55 -1.22
C VAL A 139 0.95 14.45 -1.12
N TYR A 140 1.27 13.35 -0.45
CA TYR A 140 0.43 12.15 -0.48
C TYR A 140 -0.76 12.21 0.49
N ASN A 141 -0.69 13.03 1.55
CA ASN A 141 -1.85 13.29 2.43
C ASN A 141 -2.74 14.44 1.91
N SER A 142 -2.40 15.07 0.78
CA SER A 142 -3.18 16.20 0.23
C SER A 142 -4.61 15.83 -0.17
N ILE A 143 -4.87 14.54 -0.41
CA ILE A 143 -6.19 13.98 -0.72
C ILE A 143 -6.80 13.24 0.48
N LEU A 144 -6.45 13.66 1.71
CA LEU A 144 -6.94 13.08 2.96
C LEU A 144 -6.62 11.57 3.09
N GLY A 145 -5.51 11.11 2.52
CA GLY A 145 -5.10 9.70 2.61
C GLY A 145 -5.99 8.72 1.83
N ILE A 146 -6.89 9.21 0.96
CA ILE A 146 -7.71 8.36 0.10
C ILE A 146 -6.81 7.72 -0.97
N THR A 147 -6.55 6.42 -0.85
CA THR A 147 -5.68 5.69 -1.78
C THR A 147 -6.45 5.03 -2.92
N ALA A 148 -7.72 4.71 -2.71
CA ALA A 148 -8.52 3.92 -3.64
C ALA A 148 -9.86 4.56 -4.02
N TYR A 149 -10.44 4.12 -5.13
CA TYR A 149 -11.77 4.48 -5.61
C TYR A 149 -12.49 3.24 -6.14
N GLN A 150 -13.81 3.18 -5.95
CA GLN A 150 -14.63 2.17 -6.62
C GLN A 150 -14.90 2.61 -8.07
N GLY A 151 -14.60 1.79 -9.06
CA GLY A 151 -14.87 2.16 -10.45
C GLY A 151 -14.21 1.30 -11.52
N PHE A 152 -13.90 1.96 -12.63
CA PHE A 152 -13.33 1.33 -13.82
C PHE A 152 -12.12 2.10 -14.31
N SER A 153 -11.12 1.37 -14.81
CA SER A 153 -9.99 1.94 -15.57
C SER A 153 -9.81 1.18 -16.87
N LEU A 154 -9.42 1.89 -17.92
CA LEU A 154 -8.96 1.30 -19.17
C LEU A 154 -7.54 1.77 -19.39
N THR A 155 -6.58 0.86 -19.55
CA THR A 155 -5.22 1.17 -19.95
C THR A 155 -5.01 0.69 -21.38
N TRP A 156 -4.58 1.58 -22.26
CA TRP A 156 -4.19 1.27 -23.63
C TRP A 156 -2.71 1.56 -23.82
N ASN A 157 -1.94 0.52 -24.13
CA ASN A 157 -0.54 0.66 -24.52
C ASN A 157 -0.45 0.82 -26.03
N VAL A 158 0.26 1.84 -26.48
CA VAL A 158 0.49 2.14 -27.90
C VAL A 158 1.99 2.21 -28.13
N ASP A 159 2.51 1.23 -28.86
CA ASP A 159 3.89 1.25 -29.31
C ASP A 159 4.00 2.24 -30.47
N ILE A 160 4.76 3.30 -30.26
CA ILE A 160 4.99 4.35 -31.26
C ILE A 160 6.12 3.94 -32.19
N ASP A 161 7.16 3.34 -31.62
CA ASP A 161 8.37 2.85 -32.28
C ASP A 161 9.02 1.77 -31.40
N ASP A 162 10.09 1.12 -31.88
CA ASP A 162 10.77 0.02 -31.16
C ASP A 162 11.35 0.43 -29.79
N GLU A 163 11.56 1.73 -29.57
CA GLU A 163 12.12 2.29 -28.32
C GLU A 163 11.08 3.00 -27.43
N LYS A 164 9.85 3.20 -27.91
CA LYS A 164 8.88 4.10 -27.25
C LYS A 164 7.49 3.49 -27.18
N THR A 165 7.01 3.32 -25.96
CA THR A 165 5.62 2.95 -25.67
C THR A 165 4.91 4.09 -24.96
N LEU A 166 3.63 4.28 -25.29
CA LEU A 166 2.75 5.26 -24.67
C LEU A 166 1.59 4.54 -23.99
N ALA A 167 1.44 4.73 -22.68
CA ALA A 167 0.31 4.20 -21.92
C ALA A 167 -0.72 5.30 -21.66
N ILE A 168 -1.96 5.09 -22.08
CA ILE A 168 -3.09 6.00 -21.84
C ILE A 168 -4.06 5.30 -20.89
N THR A 169 -4.30 5.87 -19.71
CA THR A 169 -5.15 5.27 -18.67
C THR A 169 -6.30 6.19 -18.22
N PRO A 170 -7.42 6.30 -18.97
CA PRO A 170 -8.64 6.88 -18.44
C PRO A 170 -9.22 6.03 -17.30
N PHE A 171 -9.77 6.70 -16.29
CA PHE A 171 -10.49 6.07 -15.20
C PHE A 171 -11.78 6.81 -14.86
N TYR A 172 -12.72 6.09 -14.26
CA TYR A 172 -14.01 6.62 -13.84
C TYR A 172 -14.41 6.03 -12.48
N GLY A 173 -14.65 6.90 -11.50
CA GLY A 173 -15.14 6.54 -10.18
C GLY A 173 -16.66 6.50 -10.12
N LEU A 174 -17.19 5.48 -9.45
CA LEU A 174 -18.59 5.35 -9.08
C LEU A 174 -18.86 6.03 -7.73
N LYS A 175 -20.14 6.18 -7.38
CA LYS A 175 -20.54 6.62 -6.05
C LYS A 175 -20.02 5.63 -5.02
N ASP A 176 -19.36 6.16 -4.01
CA ASP A 176 -18.77 5.42 -2.89
C ASP A 176 -18.83 6.28 -1.63
N GLU A 177 -18.93 5.63 -0.48
CA GLU A 177 -18.90 6.24 0.84
C GLU A 177 -17.60 5.79 1.51
N LYS A 178 -16.75 6.75 1.91
CA LYS A 178 -15.45 6.47 2.51
C LYS A 178 -15.31 7.14 3.87
N GLU A 179 -14.93 6.37 4.86
CA GLU A 179 -14.52 6.87 6.17
C GLU A 179 -13.01 7.14 6.15
N VAL A 180 -12.63 8.35 6.54
CA VAL A 180 -11.23 8.79 6.57
C VAL A 180 -10.88 9.21 8.00
N HIS A 181 -9.95 8.49 8.62
CA HIS A 181 -9.44 8.81 9.95
C HIS A 181 -8.35 9.88 9.88
N LEU A 182 -8.59 11.04 10.50
CA LEU A 182 -7.60 12.11 10.63
C LEU A 182 -6.64 11.88 11.81
N ASN A 183 -7.16 11.27 12.87
CA ASN A 183 -6.44 10.79 14.06
C ASN A 183 -7.25 9.63 14.69
N GLN A 184 -6.77 9.06 15.80
CA GLN A 184 -7.45 7.95 16.49
C GLN A 184 -8.91 8.23 16.86
N ASP A 185 -9.26 9.50 17.14
CA ASP A 185 -10.56 9.89 17.69
C ASP A 185 -11.48 10.62 16.69
N THR A 186 -10.98 10.99 15.51
CA THR A 186 -11.68 11.86 14.54
C THR A 186 -11.68 11.22 13.17
N PHE A 187 -12.87 10.97 12.65
CA PHE A 187 -13.09 10.50 11.29
C PHE A 187 -13.97 11.47 10.50
N LEU A 188 -13.78 11.47 9.18
CA LEU A 188 -14.59 12.17 8.20
C LEU A 188 -15.26 11.15 7.30
N GLU A 189 -16.59 11.21 7.21
CA GLU A 189 -17.34 10.42 6.25
C GLU A 189 -17.50 11.23 4.96
N LEU A 190 -16.96 10.70 3.86
CA LEU A 190 -17.00 11.30 2.54
C LEU A 190 -18.00 10.54 1.68
N ASP A 191 -19.16 11.15 1.44
CA ASP A 191 -20.12 10.68 0.44
C ASP A 191 -19.78 11.31 -0.91
N THR A 192 -19.39 10.48 -1.88
CA THR A 192 -19.24 10.91 -3.27
C THR A 192 -20.64 11.08 -3.90
N LYS A 193 -21.38 12.12 -3.48
CA LYS A 193 -22.66 12.48 -4.10
C LYS A 193 -22.41 13.07 -5.48
N ARG A 194 -23.15 12.55 -6.45
CA ARG A 194 -23.20 13.12 -7.80
C ARG A 194 -24.18 14.29 -7.86
#